data_AF-A0A1F3V7R0-F1
#
_entry.id   AF-A0A1F3V7R0-F1
#
_cell.length_a   1.000
_cell.length_b   1.000
_cell.length_c   1.000
_cell.angle_alpha   90.00
_cell.angle_beta   90.00
_cell.angle_gamma   90.00
#
_symmetry.space_group_name_H-M   'P 1'
#
loop_
_entity.id
_entity.type
_entity.pdbx_description
1 polymer ?
#
loop_
_entity_poly.entity_id
_entity_poly.type
_entity_poly.pdbx_seq_one_letter_code
_entity_poly.pdbx_strand_id
1 'polypeptide(L)'
;MKYIIILLSQLFTITLLFATPSLTTLFIAEYPFLRNSKLHACTTCHMPVVKDSLNSYGLSLRASKMDFKAVEDADSDLDTKKNIDELNDKAFPGSHATYPEYFIFTNKKGNIDFNHEMHVAAPSYLSSGNCDNCHDAPNNKATDLFLKRFDDNISLRSEGHRLCWRCHRESGSANAPVQCGGCHQ
;
A
#
# COMPACT_ATOMS: atom_id res chain seq x y z
N MET A 1 54.25 -19.08 35.96
CA MET A 1 53.46 -20.08 35.22
C MET A 1 52.03 -20.05 35.74
N LYS A 2 51.17 -19.17 35.23
CA LYS A 2 49.86 -18.95 35.83
C LYS A 2 48.76 -18.47 34.87
N TYR A 3 48.82 -18.76 33.57
CA TYR A 3 47.77 -18.30 32.63
C TYR A 3 47.68 -19.19 31.39
N ILE A 4 47.31 -20.47 31.50
CA ILE A 4 46.97 -21.29 30.33
C ILE A 4 45.90 -22.32 30.70
N ILE A 5 44.73 -21.91 31.21
CA ILE A 5 43.54 -22.79 31.13
C ILE A 5 42.31 -21.90 30.99
N ILE A 6 41.43 -22.30 30.06
CA ILE A 6 40.04 -21.88 29.85
C ILE A 6 39.85 -20.62 28.97
N LEU A 7 40.17 -20.75 27.68
CA LEU A 7 39.65 -19.87 26.62
C LEU A 7 38.97 -20.73 25.52
N LEU A 8 37.97 -21.54 25.89
CA LEU A 8 37.31 -22.45 24.94
C LEU A 8 35.82 -22.70 25.26
N SER A 9 35.09 -21.67 25.69
CA SER A 9 33.64 -21.78 25.93
C SER A 9 32.82 -20.61 25.37
N GLN A 10 33.25 -20.02 24.25
CA GLN A 10 32.42 -19.08 23.49
C GLN A 10 32.14 -19.68 22.12
N LEU A 11 31.43 -20.80 22.10
CA LEU A 11 30.77 -21.26 20.87
C LEU A 11 29.67 -20.25 20.56
N PHE A 12 29.99 -19.38 19.62
CA PHE A 12 29.07 -18.53 18.88
C PHE A 12 27.79 -19.30 18.54
N THR A 13 26.68 -18.98 19.21
CA THR A 13 25.35 -19.23 18.66
C THR A 13 25.15 -18.25 17.52
N ILE A 14 25.58 -18.64 16.31
CA ILE A 14 25.26 -17.91 15.09
C ILE A 14 23.77 -18.14 14.85
N THR A 15 22.93 -17.26 15.39
CA THR A 15 21.56 -17.14 14.91
C THR A 15 21.65 -16.59 13.50
N LEU A 16 21.55 -17.48 12.52
CA LEU A 16 21.30 -17.09 11.14
C LEU A 16 19.95 -16.39 11.12
N LEU A 17 19.98 -15.06 11.18
CA LEU A 17 18.84 -14.20 10.90
C LEU A 17 18.51 -14.36 9.42
N PHE A 18 17.76 -15.41 9.08
CA PHE A 18 17.15 -15.50 7.77
C PHE A 18 16.09 -14.40 7.70
N ALA A 19 16.25 -13.47 6.76
CA ALA A 19 15.18 -12.54 6.43
C ALA A 19 13.95 -13.37 6.02
N THR A 20 12.84 -13.20 6.74
CA THR A 20 11.57 -13.81 6.35
C THR A 20 11.21 -13.27 4.96
N PRO A 21 10.85 -14.14 4.00
CA PRO A 21 10.38 -13.69 2.69
C PRO A 21 9.25 -12.68 2.87
N SER A 22 9.24 -11.64 2.03
CA SER A 22 8.11 -10.71 2.02
C SER A 22 6.81 -11.45 1.71
N LEU A 23 5.66 -10.96 2.19
CA LEU A 23 4.37 -11.58 1.88
C LEU A 23 4.11 -11.63 0.36
N THR A 24 4.59 -10.64 -0.39
CA THR A 24 4.61 -10.66 -1.86
C THR A 24 5.46 -11.78 -2.45
N THR A 25 6.60 -12.13 -1.82
CA THR A 25 7.41 -13.28 -2.26
C THR A 25 6.66 -14.59 -2.04
N LEU A 26 5.99 -14.74 -0.89
CA LEU A 26 5.17 -15.92 -0.60
C LEU A 26 3.97 -16.00 -1.54
N PHE A 27 3.32 -14.88 -1.82
CA PHE A 27 2.20 -14.78 -2.76
C PHE A 27 2.61 -15.22 -4.18
N ILE A 28 3.77 -14.80 -4.68
CA ILE A 28 4.27 -15.23 -5.99
C ILE A 28 4.81 -16.66 -5.98
N ALA A 29 5.30 -17.15 -4.83
CA ALA A 29 5.67 -18.55 -4.70
C ALA A 29 4.43 -19.47 -4.79
N GLU A 30 3.31 -19.05 -4.19
CA GLU A 30 2.04 -19.77 -4.26
C GLU A 30 1.37 -19.65 -5.64
N TYR A 31 1.39 -18.45 -6.22
CA TYR A 31 0.79 -18.16 -7.53
C TYR A 31 1.84 -17.71 -8.57
N PRO A 32 2.70 -18.61 -9.07
CA PRO A 32 3.78 -18.25 -9.99
C PRO A 32 3.33 -17.54 -11.27
N PHE A 33 2.11 -17.82 -11.74
CA PHE A 33 1.53 -17.23 -12.95
C PHE A 33 1.20 -15.73 -12.82
N LEU A 34 1.16 -15.21 -11.59
CA LEU A 34 0.97 -13.79 -11.30
C LEU A 34 2.26 -12.97 -11.34
N ARG A 35 3.41 -13.63 -11.54
CA ARG A 35 4.69 -12.95 -11.70
C ARG A 35 4.59 -11.95 -12.86
N ASN A 36 5.03 -10.72 -12.61
CA ASN A 36 4.95 -9.59 -13.54
C ASN A 36 3.53 -9.18 -13.94
N SER A 37 2.50 -9.56 -13.18
CA SER A 37 1.15 -9.02 -13.33
C SER A 37 0.94 -7.80 -12.43
N LYS A 38 -0.15 -7.07 -12.65
CA LYS A 38 -0.60 -5.97 -11.77
C LYS A 38 -0.93 -6.43 -10.34
N LEU A 39 -1.07 -7.75 -10.11
CA LEU A 39 -1.30 -8.34 -8.79
C LEU A 39 0.01 -8.65 -8.05
N HIS A 40 1.17 -8.52 -8.70
CA HIS A 40 2.46 -8.60 -8.00
C HIS A 40 2.80 -7.25 -7.35
N ALA A 41 1.92 -6.76 -6.49
CA ALA A 41 2.03 -5.46 -5.83
C ALA A 41 1.41 -5.51 -4.43
N CYS A 42 1.77 -4.57 -3.56
CA CYS A 42 1.17 -4.48 -2.23
C CYS A 42 -0.32 -4.14 -2.31
N THR A 43 -0.73 -3.45 -3.39
CA THR A 43 -2.11 -3.06 -3.65
C THR A 43 -3.09 -4.24 -3.65
N THR A 44 -2.66 -5.46 -4.00
CA THR A 44 -3.52 -6.66 -3.99
C THR A 44 -4.11 -6.98 -2.62
N CYS A 45 -3.40 -6.70 -1.53
CA CYS A 45 -3.89 -6.95 -0.16
C CYS A 45 -4.27 -5.66 0.59
N HIS A 46 -3.80 -4.51 0.10
CA HIS A 46 -3.91 -3.25 0.81
C HIS A 46 -4.93 -2.29 0.21
N MET A 47 -5.33 -2.46 -1.06
CA MET A 47 -6.20 -1.51 -1.76
C MET A 47 -7.43 -2.18 -2.38
N PRO A 48 -8.62 -1.57 -2.29
CA PRO A 48 -8.97 -0.39 -1.48
C PRO A 48 -8.91 -0.71 0.02
N VAL A 49 -8.39 0.20 0.83
CA VAL A 49 -8.34 -0.02 2.29
C VAL A 49 -9.77 -0.06 2.86
N VAL A 50 -10.10 -1.16 3.55
CA VAL A 50 -11.36 -1.33 4.28
C VAL A 50 -11.14 -1.23 5.79
N LYS A 51 -10.10 -1.89 6.32
CA LYS A 51 -9.76 -1.86 7.75
C LYS A 51 -8.29 -2.21 7.99
N ASP A 52 -7.66 -1.59 9.00
CA ASP A 52 -6.28 -1.85 9.40
C ASP A 52 -5.27 -1.77 8.23
N SER A 53 -5.49 -0.81 7.32
CA SER A 53 -4.72 -0.65 6.09
C SER A 53 -4.77 -1.85 5.13
N LEU A 54 -5.74 -2.75 5.27
CA LEU A 54 -5.97 -3.91 4.41
C LEU A 54 -7.29 -3.74 3.64
N ASN A 55 -7.33 -4.26 2.42
CA ASN A 55 -8.58 -4.49 1.71
C ASN A 55 -9.27 -5.75 2.25
N SER A 56 -10.45 -6.09 1.72
CA SER A 56 -11.19 -7.26 2.20
C SER A 56 -10.43 -8.58 1.99
N TYR A 57 -9.66 -8.70 0.91
CA TYR A 57 -8.77 -9.86 0.68
C TYR A 57 -7.65 -9.97 1.72
N GLY A 58 -6.96 -8.87 1.99
CA GLY A 58 -5.91 -8.80 3.01
C GLY A 58 -6.44 -9.09 4.41
N LEU A 59 -7.66 -8.68 4.72
CA LEU A 59 -8.33 -9.02 5.97
C LEU A 59 -8.62 -10.53 6.08
N SER A 60 -9.11 -11.15 5.00
CA SER A 60 -9.31 -12.60 4.93
C SER A 60 -7.99 -13.36 5.10
N LEU A 61 -6.94 -12.95 4.40
CA LEU A 61 -5.60 -13.54 4.56
C LEU A 61 -5.07 -13.41 5.98
N ARG A 62 -5.24 -12.25 6.61
CA ARG A 62 -4.83 -12.08 8.01
C ARG A 62 -5.60 -13.01 8.93
N ALA A 63 -6.90 -13.18 8.72
CA ALA A 63 -7.73 -14.11 9.49
C ALA A 63 -7.32 -15.58 9.28
N SER A 64 -6.85 -15.92 8.08
CA SER A 64 -6.32 -17.25 7.74
C SER A 64 -4.86 -17.47 8.17
N LYS A 65 -4.24 -16.53 8.89
CA LYS A 65 -2.81 -16.57 9.28
C LYS A 65 -1.88 -16.61 8.06
N MET A 66 -2.22 -15.86 7.02
CA MET A 66 -1.52 -15.76 5.74
C MET A 66 -1.49 -17.07 4.94
N ASP A 67 -2.47 -17.95 5.17
CA ASP A 67 -2.73 -19.10 4.30
C ASP A 67 -3.52 -18.63 3.09
N PHE A 68 -2.84 -18.58 1.94
CA PHE A 68 -3.43 -18.14 0.67
C PHE A 68 -4.50 -19.11 0.15
N LYS A 69 -4.31 -20.42 0.35
CA LYS A 69 -5.28 -21.44 -0.12
C LYS A 69 -6.55 -21.42 0.71
N ALA A 70 -6.43 -21.17 2.01
CA ALA A 70 -7.56 -21.08 2.92
C ALA A 70 -8.56 -19.97 2.55
N VAL A 71 -8.17 -19.00 1.71
CA VAL A 71 -9.04 -17.91 1.26
C VAL A 71 -9.43 -18.00 -0.22
N GLU A 72 -8.96 -18.99 -0.98
CA GLU A 72 -9.23 -19.11 -2.42
C GLU A 72 -10.72 -19.18 -2.75
N ASP A 73 -11.48 -19.94 -1.97
CA ASP A 73 -12.92 -20.15 -2.17
C ASP A 73 -13.80 -19.01 -1.62
N ALA A 74 -13.21 -18.05 -0.91
CA ALA A 74 -13.95 -16.91 -0.40
C ALA A 74 -14.19 -15.88 -1.51
N ASP A 75 -15.35 -15.23 -1.45
CA ASP A 75 -15.64 -13.97 -2.13
C ASP A 75 -15.37 -12.85 -1.13
N SER A 76 -14.14 -12.31 -1.14
CA SER A 76 -13.67 -11.42 -0.09
C SER A 76 -14.34 -10.05 -0.13
N ASP A 77 -14.65 -9.53 -1.33
CA ASP A 77 -15.24 -8.20 -1.54
C ASP A 77 -16.72 -8.23 -1.93
N LEU A 78 -17.34 -9.41 -1.92
CA LEU A 78 -18.76 -9.65 -2.15
C LEU A 78 -19.22 -9.27 -3.57
N ASP A 79 -18.34 -9.44 -4.56
CA ASP A 79 -18.60 -9.16 -5.98
C ASP A 79 -19.20 -10.34 -6.76
N THR A 80 -19.48 -11.46 -6.07
CA THR A 80 -19.96 -12.75 -6.57
C THR A 80 -18.90 -13.64 -7.24
N LYS A 81 -17.62 -13.26 -7.20
CA LYS A 81 -16.51 -14.09 -7.66
C LYS A 81 -15.66 -14.56 -6.48
N LYS A 82 -15.03 -15.71 -6.66
CA LYS A 82 -14.08 -16.21 -5.68
C LYS A 82 -12.74 -15.55 -5.92
N ASN A 83 -11.98 -15.39 -4.83
CA ASN A 83 -10.62 -14.87 -4.86
C ASN A 83 -9.76 -15.61 -5.90
N ILE A 84 -9.84 -16.94 -5.97
CA ILE A 84 -9.03 -17.72 -6.94
C ILE A 84 -9.44 -17.47 -8.39
N ASP A 85 -10.74 -17.28 -8.66
CA ASP A 85 -11.22 -17.00 -10.02
C ASP A 85 -10.70 -15.65 -10.47
N GLU A 86 -10.73 -14.65 -9.58
CA GLU A 86 -10.17 -13.34 -9.85
C GLU A 86 -8.66 -13.37 -10.03
N LEU A 87 -7.92 -14.09 -9.19
CA LEU A 87 -6.48 -14.25 -9.37
C LEU A 87 -6.15 -14.86 -10.75
N ASN A 88 -6.85 -15.90 -11.16
CA ASN A 88 -6.69 -16.52 -12.49
C ASN A 88 -6.97 -15.54 -13.63
N ASP A 89 -7.99 -14.69 -13.48
CA ASP A 89 -8.36 -13.63 -14.42
C ASP A 89 -7.48 -12.37 -14.30
N LYS A 90 -6.52 -12.37 -13.38
CA LYS A 90 -5.70 -11.21 -13.01
C LYS A 90 -6.55 -10.01 -12.58
N ALA A 91 -7.69 -10.25 -11.93
CA ALA A 91 -8.53 -9.29 -11.23
C ALA A 91 -8.15 -9.19 -9.73
N PHE A 92 -8.69 -8.19 -9.03
CA PHE A 92 -8.27 -7.87 -7.67
C PHE A 92 -9.22 -8.50 -6.63
N PRO A 93 -8.80 -9.53 -5.87
CA PRO A 93 -9.69 -10.30 -4.99
C PRO A 93 -10.27 -9.54 -3.78
N GLY A 94 -9.96 -8.26 -3.66
CA GLY A 94 -10.43 -7.39 -2.59
C GLY A 94 -10.97 -6.07 -3.11
N SER A 95 -11.23 -5.97 -4.42
CA SER A 95 -11.70 -4.78 -5.11
C SER A 95 -12.53 -5.11 -6.34
N HIS A 96 -13.68 -4.45 -6.48
CA HIS A 96 -14.46 -4.47 -7.73
C HIS A 96 -13.77 -3.72 -8.89
N ALA A 97 -12.59 -3.12 -8.64
CA ALA A 97 -11.85 -2.34 -9.62
C ALA A 97 -11.18 -3.23 -10.68
N THR A 98 -11.22 -2.79 -11.93
CA THR A 98 -10.59 -3.51 -13.05
C THR A 98 -9.10 -3.18 -13.22
N TYR A 99 -8.60 -2.12 -12.57
CA TYR A 99 -7.21 -1.62 -12.60
C TYR A 99 -6.76 -1.21 -11.19
N PRO A 100 -5.44 -1.11 -10.90
CA PRO A 100 -4.99 -0.56 -9.62
C PRO A 100 -5.60 0.84 -9.43
N GLU A 101 -6.03 1.15 -8.20
CA GLU A 101 -6.65 2.44 -7.88
C GLU A 101 -5.61 3.57 -7.92
N TYR A 102 -5.36 4.07 -9.12
CA TYR A 102 -4.80 5.40 -9.35
C TYR A 102 -5.94 6.41 -9.24
N PHE A 103 -5.77 7.43 -8.42
CA PHE A 103 -6.65 8.59 -8.52
C PHE A 103 -6.09 9.46 -9.64
N ILE A 104 -6.70 9.38 -10.83
CA ILE A 104 -6.37 10.25 -11.96
C ILE A 104 -7.27 11.49 -11.87
N PHE A 105 -6.67 12.64 -11.57
CA PHE A 105 -7.39 13.92 -11.63
C PHE A 105 -7.12 14.59 -12.98
N THR A 106 -8.11 14.62 -13.87
CA THR A 106 -7.99 15.31 -15.16
C THR A 106 -8.46 16.76 -15.06
N ASN A 107 -7.65 17.70 -15.52
CA ASN A 107 -8.08 19.09 -15.71
C ASN A 107 -7.43 19.70 -16.97
N LYS A 108 -7.68 20.99 -17.23
CA LYS A 108 -7.16 21.71 -18.41
C LYS A 108 -5.64 21.72 -18.54
N LYS A 109 -4.88 21.39 -17.49
CA LYS A 109 -3.42 21.39 -17.45
C LYS A 109 -2.81 20.01 -17.69
N GLY A 110 -3.62 18.95 -17.70
CA GLY A 110 -3.16 17.57 -17.83
C GLY A 110 -3.77 16.65 -16.78
N ASN A 111 -3.38 15.39 -16.84
CA ASN A 111 -3.70 14.37 -15.86
C ASN A 111 -2.77 14.48 -14.65
N ILE A 112 -3.31 14.21 -13.47
CA ILE A 112 -2.53 14.05 -12.25
C ILE A 112 -2.73 12.63 -11.77
N ASP A 113 -1.68 11.83 -11.85
CA ASP A 113 -1.71 10.44 -11.41
C ASP A 113 -1.28 10.39 -9.95
N PHE A 114 -2.24 10.30 -9.04
CA PHE A 114 -1.93 10.06 -7.63
C PHE A 114 -1.77 8.55 -7.38
N ASN A 115 -0.53 8.16 -7.11
CA ASN A 115 -0.18 6.82 -6.71
C ASN A 115 -0.27 6.70 -5.18
N HIS A 116 -1.35 6.09 -4.69
CA HIS A 116 -1.59 5.90 -3.26
C HIS A 116 -0.50 5.01 -2.61
N GLU A 117 0.01 4.00 -3.32
CA GLU A 117 1.05 3.07 -2.84
C GLU A 117 2.37 3.80 -2.55
N MET A 118 2.80 4.72 -3.43
CA MET A 118 4.01 5.52 -3.20
C MET A 118 3.92 6.35 -1.92
N HIS A 119 2.72 6.84 -1.58
CA HIS A 119 2.49 7.67 -0.41
C HIS A 119 2.27 6.84 0.86
N VAL A 120 2.04 5.54 0.78
CA VAL A 120 1.89 4.67 1.96
C VAL A 120 3.19 3.91 2.26
N ALA A 121 3.91 3.43 1.24
CA ALA A 121 4.96 2.44 1.43
C ALA A 121 6.40 2.99 1.40
N ALA A 122 6.66 4.14 0.77
CA ALA A 122 8.03 4.59 0.56
C ALA A 122 8.55 5.47 1.74
N PRO A 123 9.66 5.08 2.40
CA PRO A 123 10.26 5.83 3.52
C PRO A 123 10.72 7.25 3.15
N SER A 124 10.90 7.50 1.84
CA SER A 124 11.30 8.79 1.28
C SER A 124 10.19 9.85 1.28
N TYR A 125 8.97 9.48 1.65
CA TYR A 125 7.83 10.40 1.70
C TYR A 125 7.37 10.62 3.15
N LEU A 126 7.09 11.89 3.47
CA LEU A 126 6.66 12.35 4.81
C LEU A 126 5.49 11.55 5.38
N SER A 127 4.64 11.02 4.51
CA SER A 127 3.47 10.25 4.91
C SER A 127 3.88 8.97 5.63
N SER A 128 4.91 8.23 5.19
CA SER A 128 5.42 7.02 5.86
C SER A 128 4.32 6.05 6.35
N GLY A 129 3.23 5.92 5.59
CA GLY A 129 2.08 5.09 5.94
C GLY A 129 1.09 5.70 6.95
N ASN A 130 1.32 6.93 7.43
CA ASN A 130 0.38 7.67 8.25
C ASN A 130 -0.72 8.31 7.39
N CYS A 131 -1.89 7.67 7.40
CA CYS A 131 -3.10 8.05 6.69
C CYS A 131 -3.66 9.41 7.12
N ASP A 132 -3.42 9.83 8.37
CA ASP A 132 -3.96 11.07 8.94
C ASP A 132 -3.37 12.31 8.25
N ASN A 133 -2.21 12.18 7.61
CA ASN A 133 -1.62 13.25 6.80
C ASN A 133 -2.46 13.60 5.57
N CYS A 134 -3.34 12.70 5.12
CA CYS A 134 -4.16 12.87 3.92
C CYS A 134 -5.66 12.78 4.19
N HIS A 135 -6.11 12.11 5.26
CA HIS A 135 -7.51 11.72 5.40
C HIS A 135 -8.20 12.08 6.73
N ASP A 136 -7.47 12.26 7.84
CA ASP A 136 -8.08 12.55 9.15
C ASP A 136 -7.42 13.77 9.81
N ALA A 137 -8.12 14.90 9.85
CA ALA A 137 -7.66 16.04 10.63
C ALA A 137 -7.90 15.73 12.11
N PRO A 138 -6.98 16.09 13.02
CA PRO A 138 -7.29 16.00 14.44
C PRO A 138 -8.57 16.82 14.71
N ASN A 139 -9.59 16.17 15.29
CA ASN A 139 -10.88 16.72 15.71
C ASN A 139 -12.06 16.71 14.71
N ASN A 140 -12.14 15.77 13.75
CA ASN A 140 -13.33 15.58 12.88
C ASN A 140 -13.77 16.83 12.10
N LYS A 141 -12.88 17.81 11.91
CA LYS A 141 -13.13 18.90 10.96
C LYS A 141 -12.77 18.39 9.57
N ALA A 142 -13.78 17.86 8.89
CA ALA A 142 -13.75 17.38 7.51
C ALA A 142 -13.30 18.45 6.47
N THR A 143 -12.95 19.66 6.90
CA THR A 143 -12.61 20.79 6.01
C THR A 143 -11.16 20.82 5.56
N ASP A 144 -10.26 20.04 6.19
CA ASP A 144 -8.81 20.27 6.05
C ASP A 144 -8.03 19.15 5.36
N LEU A 145 -8.64 18.06 4.88
CA LEU A 145 -7.92 16.94 4.23
C LEU A 145 -8.78 16.21 3.17
N PHE A 146 -8.18 15.33 2.35
CA PHE A 146 -8.92 14.55 1.34
C PHE A 146 -9.92 13.64 2.04
N LEU A 147 -11.22 13.86 1.77
CA LEU A 147 -12.25 13.00 2.30
C LEU A 147 -12.03 11.55 1.83
N LYS A 148 -12.18 10.60 2.76
CA LYS A 148 -12.23 9.16 2.46
C LYS A 148 -13.44 8.77 1.60
N ARG A 149 -14.39 9.70 1.42
CA ARG A 149 -15.62 9.55 0.65
C ARG A 149 -15.71 10.70 -0.36
N PHE A 150 -16.14 10.40 -1.57
CA PHE A 150 -16.35 11.40 -2.61
C PHE A 150 -17.45 12.38 -2.21
N ASP A 151 -17.21 13.69 -2.41
CA ASP A 151 -18.16 14.79 -2.16
C ASP A 151 -18.11 15.76 -3.35
N ASP A 152 -19.19 15.78 -4.14
CA ASP A 152 -19.33 16.64 -5.32
C ASP A 152 -19.30 18.15 -5.00
N ASN A 153 -19.51 18.54 -3.75
CA ASN A 153 -19.43 19.94 -3.33
C ASN A 153 -18.00 20.41 -3.12
N ILE A 154 -17.02 19.50 -3.16
CA ILE A 154 -15.61 19.79 -2.90
C ILE A 154 -14.82 19.74 -4.20
N SER A 155 -14.17 20.85 -4.52
CA SER A 155 -13.25 20.94 -5.64
C SER A 155 -11.98 20.14 -5.35
N LEU A 156 -11.86 18.95 -5.95
CA LEU A 156 -10.64 18.13 -5.92
C LEU A 156 -9.41 18.91 -6.41
N ARG A 157 -9.60 19.84 -7.35
CA ARG A 157 -8.54 20.76 -7.80
C ARG A 157 -8.02 21.64 -6.65
N SER A 158 -8.92 22.20 -5.86
CA SER A 158 -8.55 23.09 -4.75
C SER A 158 -7.87 22.31 -3.64
N GLU A 159 -8.43 21.15 -3.28
CA GLU A 159 -7.90 20.31 -2.22
C GLU A 159 -6.58 19.63 -2.59
N GLY A 160 -6.43 19.17 -3.84
CA GLY A 160 -5.17 18.62 -4.35
C GLY A 160 -4.02 19.63 -4.27
N HIS A 161 -4.24 20.89 -4.67
CA HIS A 161 -3.22 21.93 -4.51
C HIS A 161 -2.99 22.31 -3.06
N ARG A 162 -4.02 22.32 -2.21
CA ARG A 162 -3.84 22.67 -0.80
C ARG A 162 -3.04 21.60 -0.05
N LEU A 163 -3.32 20.32 -0.32
CA LEU A 163 -2.77 19.19 0.43
C LEU A 163 -1.48 18.65 -0.18
N CYS A 164 -1.52 18.23 -1.46
CA CYS A 164 -0.39 17.57 -2.12
C CYS A 164 0.78 18.54 -2.26
N TRP A 165 0.52 19.77 -2.73
CA TRP A 165 1.58 20.77 -2.90
C TRP A 165 2.21 21.20 -1.58
N ARG A 166 1.39 21.41 -0.52
CA ARG A 166 1.90 21.75 0.81
C ARG A 166 2.81 20.65 1.33
N CYS A 167 2.35 19.39 1.32
CA CYS A 167 3.14 18.24 1.74
C CYS A 167 4.46 18.14 0.95
N HIS A 168 4.38 18.27 -0.38
CA HIS A 168 5.57 18.20 -1.23
C HIS A 168 6.57 19.32 -0.93
N ARG A 169 6.09 20.56 -0.77
CA ARG A 169 6.92 21.71 -0.44
C ARG A 169 7.56 21.61 0.94
N GLU A 170 6.81 21.15 1.94
CA GLU A 170 7.26 21.07 3.34
C GLU A 170 8.11 19.83 3.61
N SER A 171 8.02 18.79 2.76
CA SER A 171 8.83 17.57 2.90
C SER A 171 10.33 17.80 2.78
N GLY A 172 10.75 18.81 2.03
CA GLY A 172 12.15 18.97 1.63
C GLY A 172 12.70 17.84 0.77
N SER A 173 11.85 16.90 0.33
CA SER A 173 12.26 15.76 -0.49
C SER A 173 12.54 16.20 -1.93
N ALA A 174 13.71 15.86 -2.46
CA ALA A 174 14.06 16.13 -3.85
C ALA A 174 13.15 15.40 -4.85
N ASN A 175 12.47 14.33 -4.40
CA ASN A 175 11.55 13.54 -5.22
C ASN A 175 10.10 14.03 -5.16
N ALA A 176 9.82 15.09 -4.37
CA ALA A 176 8.48 15.64 -4.25
C ALA A 176 8.25 16.73 -5.33
N PRO A 177 7.37 16.50 -6.32
CA PRO A 177 7.12 17.50 -7.34
C PRO A 177 6.41 18.72 -6.75
N VAL A 178 7.07 19.88 -6.82
CA VAL A 178 6.53 21.18 -6.37
C VAL A 178 6.18 22.12 -7.54
N GLN A 179 6.62 21.76 -8.75
CA GLN A 179 6.31 22.49 -9.97
C GLN A 179 5.12 21.85 -10.67
N CYS A 180 4.32 22.66 -11.38
CA CYS A 180 3.09 22.16 -11.99
C CYS A 180 3.34 21.00 -12.96
N GLY A 181 4.35 21.08 -13.83
CA GLY A 181 4.65 20.00 -14.79
C GLY A 181 5.17 18.70 -14.14
N GLY A 182 5.53 18.73 -12.85
CA GLY A 182 5.91 17.54 -12.11
C GLY A 182 4.72 16.72 -11.60
N CYS A 183 3.53 17.35 -11.50
CA CYS A 183 2.29 16.67 -11.11
C CYS A 183 1.30 16.54 -12.27
N HIS A 184 1.33 17.47 -13.24
CA HIS A 184 0.43 17.50 -14.38
C HIS A 184 1.17 17.00 -15.62
N GLN A 185 0.80 15.82 -16.12
CA GLN A 185 1.32 15.21 -17.35
C GLN A 185 0.29 15.21 -18.48
#